data_AF-A0A937GLI3-F1
#
_entry.id   AF-A0A937GLI3-F1
#
_cell.length_a   1.000
_cell.length_b   1.000
_cell.length_c   1.000
_cell.angle_alpha   90.00
_cell.angle_beta   90.00
_cell.angle_gamma   90.00
#
_symmetry.space_group_name_H-M   'P 1'
#
loop_
_entity.id
_entity.type
_entity.pdbx_description
1 polymer ?
#
loop_
_entity_poly.entity_id
_entity_poly.type
_entity_poly.pdbx_seq_one_letter_code
_entity_poly.pdbx_strand_id
1 'polypeptide(L)'
;MSFLKRLYFFLFGLGLVLIILVFITNKKGTKFNYMPNKRVVNDIYKKKWIFNDSNNKISKEDFITNFDVDFSLSNVKLDSCKIYYVHHKREKFNVINCEKKALFKKIN
;
A
#
# COMPACT_ATOMS: atom_id res chain seq x y z
N MET A 1 13.68 19.68 -39.83
CA MET A 1 12.57 18.70 -39.66
C MET A 1 11.38 19.42 -39.05
N SER A 2 10.16 19.26 -39.58
CA SER A 2 8.96 19.88 -38.97
C SER A 2 8.66 19.24 -37.62
N PHE A 3 8.04 20.03 -36.71
CA PHE A 3 7.67 19.57 -35.37
C PHE A 3 6.82 18.29 -35.40
N LEU A 4 5.85 18.22 -36.32
CA LEU A 4 4.99 17.05 -36.51
C LEU A 4 5.79 15.79 -36.84
N LYS A 5 6.80 15.87 -37.71
CA LYS A 5 7.65 14.72 -38.04
C LYS A 5 8.38 14.22 -36.80
N ARG A 6 8.93 15.12 -35.98
CA ARG A 6 9.62 14.76 -34.73
C ARG A 6 8.66 14.11 -33.72
N LEU A 7 7.45 14.64 -33.59
CA LEU A 7 6.42 14.08 -32.71
C LEU A 7 6.01 12.68 -33.14
N TYR A 8 5.80 12.43 -34.44
CA TYR A 8 5.48 11.11 -34.98
C TYR A 8 6.57 10.07 -34.69
N PHE A 9 7.84 10.41 -34.94
CA PHE A 9 8.95 9.49 -34.64
C PHE A 9 9.04 9.17 -33.14
N PHE A 10 8.80 10.16 -32.27
CA PHE A 10 8.77 9.95 -30.81
C PHE A 10 7.61 9.04 -30.39
N LEU A 11 6.39 9.30 -30.86
CA LEU A 11 5.21 8.50 -30.51
C LEU A 11 5.31 7.07 -31.06
N PHE A 12 5.90 6.88 -32.23
CA PHE A 12 6.15 5.55 -32.79
C PHE A 12 7.12 4.74 -31.91
N GLY A 13 8.25 5.33 -31.53
CA GLY A 13 9.21 4.70 -30.63
C GLY A 13 8.60 4.41 -29.25
N LEU A 14 7.85 5.37 -28.69
CA LEU A 14 7.14 5.19 -27.42
C LEU A 14 6.11 4.06 -27.50
N GLY A 15 5.35 3.97 -28.60
CA GLY A 15 4.36 2.92 -28.83
C GLY A 15 4.98 1.52 -28.83
N LEU A 16 6.10 1.33 -29.53
CA LEU A 16 6.84 0.06 -29.54
C LEU A 16 7.32 -0.32 -28.14
N VAL A 17 7.86 0.63 -27.39
CA VAL A 17 8.33 0.40 -26.00
C VAL A 17 7.16 0.05 -25.07
N LEU A 18 6.01 0.71 -25.21
CA LEU A 18 4.82 0.42 -24.40
C LEU A 18 4.29 -1.00 -24.65
N ILE A 19 4.29 -1.46 -25.90
CA ILE A 19 3.87 -2.84 -26.24
C ILE A 19 4.78 -3.86 -25.53
N ILE A 20 6.10 -3.68 -25.62
CA ILE A 20 7.08 -4.56 -24.96
C ILE A 20 6.90 -4.51 -23.44
N LEU A 21 6.73 -3.31 -22.87
CA LEU A 21 6.53 -3.12 -21.44
C LEU A 21 5.30 -3.88 -20.94
N VAL A 22 4.15 -3.73 -21.61
CA VAL A 22 2.89 -4.41 -21.25
C VAL A 22 3.05 -5.93 -21.28
N PHE A 23 3.74 -6.47 -22.29
CA PHE A 23 3.99 -7.91 -22.38
C PHE A 23 4.81 -8.42 -21.18
N ILE A 24 5.85 -7.69 -20.79
CA ILE A 24 6.70 -8.04 -19.64
C ILE A 24 5.93 -7.93 -18.32
N THR A 25 5.15 -6.85 -18.13
CA THR A 25 4.40 -6.63 -16.89
C THR A 25 3.27 -7.64 -16.70
N ASN A 26 2.58 -8.01 -17.79
CA ASN A 26 1.51 -9.02 -17.75
C ASN A 26 2.05 -10.39 -17.36
N LYS A 27 3.21 -10.80 -17.92
CA LYS A 27 3.82 -12.09 -17.59
C LYS A 27 4.31 -12.18 -16.14
N LYS A 28 4.68 -11.04 -15.53
CA LYS A 28 5.18 -10.97 -14.15
C LYS A 28 4.08 -10.74 -13.11
N GLY A 29 2.81 -10.57 -13.51
CA GLY A 29 1.70 -10.31 -12.59
C GLY A 29 1.93 -9.07 -11.70
N THR A 30 2.65 -8.07 -12.21
CA THR A 30 3.10 -6.92 -11.41
C THR A 30 1.91 -6.04 -11.01
N LYS A 31 1.61 -5.98 -9.71
CA LYS A 31 0.64 -5.03 -9.14
C LYS A 31 1.38 -3.86 -8.54
N PHE A 32 1.09 -2.65 -9.01
CA PHE A 32 1.67 -1.45 -8.46
C PHE A 32 0.74 -0.81 -7.42
N ASN A 33 1.05 -1.00 -6.15
CA ASN A 33 0.29 -0.41 -5.04
C ASN A 33 0.75 1.03 -4.77
N TYR A 34 0.29 1.99 -5.59
CA TYR A 34 0.66 3.40 -5.43
C TYR A 34 -0.24 4.19 -4.48
N MET A 35 -1.49 3.74 -4.26
CA MET A 35 -2.42 4.45 -3.36
C MET A 35 -1.85 4.50 -1.93
N PRO A 36 -1.93 5.66 -1.25
CA PRO A 36 -1.42 5.82 0.11
C PRO A 36 -1.92 4.75 1.08
N ASN A 37 -3.21 4.42 1.04
CA ASN A 37 -3.78 3.35 1.86
C ASN A 37 -3.09 1.99 1.62
N LYS A 38 -3.08 1.52 0.36
CA LYS A 38 -2.43 0.24 0.00
C LYS A 38 -0.95 0.20 0.34
N ARG A 39 -0.24 1.34 0.27
CA ARG A 39 1.15 1.44 0.70
C ARG A 39 1.30 1.18 2.19
N VAL A 40 0.50 1.81 3.03
CA VAL A 40 0.56 1.64 4.50
C VAL A 40 0.13 0.23 4.90
N VAL A 41 -0.96 -0.29 4.36
CA VAL A 41 -1.42 -1.67 4.63
C VAL A 41 -0.33 -2.69 4.27
N ASN A 42 0.31 -2.55 3.11
CA ASN A 42 1.39 -3.44 2.68
C ASN A 42 2.67 -3.29 3.52
N ASP A 43 2.97 -2.08 3.99
CA ASP A 43 4.09 -1.83 4.90
C ASP A 43 3.86 -2.53 6.26
N ILE A 44 2.66 -2.41 6.82
CA ILE A 44 2.26 -3.12 8.06
C ILE A 44 2.31 -4.63 7.84
N TYR A 45 1.81 -5.14 6.72
CA TYR A 45 1.77 -6.57 6.40
C TYR A 45 3.15 -7.25 6.40
N LYS A 46 4.17 -6.55 5.89
CA LYS A 46 5.55 -7.06 5.80
C LYS A 46 6.25 -7.15 7.17
N LYS A 47 5.73 -6.45 8.19
CA LYS A 47 6.34 -6.35 9.51
C LYS A 47 5.90 -7.48 10.45
N LYS A 48 6.62 -7.64 11.56
CA LYS A 48 6.21 -8.57 12.63
C LYS A 48 5.01 -7.98 13.39
N TRP A 49 3.92 -8.75 13.45
CA TRP A 49 2.70 -8.32 14.13
C TRP A 49 2.74 -8.70 15.59
N ILE A 50 2.40 -7.74 16.45
CA ILE A 50 2.30 -7.93 17.89
C ILE A 50 0.93 -7.41 18.31
N PHE A 51 0.08 -8.31 18.79
CA PHE A 51 -1.24 -7.97 19.29
C PHE A 51 -1.14 -7.75 20.80
N ASN A 52 -1.70 -6.65 21.29
CA ASN A 52 -1.71 -6.34 22.73
C ASN A 52 -2.69 -7.24 23.51
N ASP A 53 -3.67 -7.80 22.80
CA ASP A 53 -4.71 -8.66 23.35
C ASP A 53 -4.69 -9.99 22.56
N SER A 54 -4.51 -11.09 23.27
CA SER A 54 -4.30 -12.43 22.71
C SER A 54 -5.49 -12.96 21.93
N ASN A 55 -6.69 -12.42 22.19
CA ASN A 55 -7.93 -12.82 21.52
C ASN A 55 -8.14 -12.12 20.17
N ASN A 56 -7.43 -11.03 19.89
CA ASN A 56 -7.55 -10.30 18.64
C ASN A 56 -6.56 -10.85 17.62
N LYS A 57 -6.89 -11.99 16.99
CA LYS A 57 -6.15 -12.52 15.84
C LYS A 57 -6.88 -12.18 14.54
N ILE A 58 -6.22 -11.39 13.71
CA ILE A 58 -6.66 -11.09 12.34
C ILE A 58 -5.74 -11.87 11.40
N SER A 59 -6.32 -12.47 10.36
CA SER A 59 -5.53 -13.09 9.29
C SER A 59 -4.81 -12.01 8.47
N LYS A 60 -3.59 -12.33 8.03
CA LYS A 60 -2.79 -11.44 7.20
C LYS A 60 -3.47 -11.13 5.85
N GLU A 61 -4.17 -12.12 5.32
CA GLU A 61 -4.93 -12.05 4.09
C GLU A 61 -6.13 -11.10 4.24
N ASP A 62 -6.90 -11.28 5.32
CA ASP A 62 -8.07 -10.43 5.63
C ASP A 62 -7.67 -8.96 5.83
N PHE A 63 -6.53 -8.70 6.47
CA PHE A 63 -6.01 -7.35 6.64
C PHE A 63 -5.68 -6.65 5.31
N ILE A 64 -5.06 -7.34 4.35
CA ILE A 64 -4.71 -6.73 3.05
C ILE A 64 -5.95 -6.41 2.21
N THR A 65 -6.96 -7.27 2.27
CA THR A 65 -8.13 -7.20 1.39
C THR A 65 -9.14 -6.20 1.91
N ASN A 66 -9.40 -6.22 3.22
CA ASN A 66 -10.62 -5.63 3.78
C ASN A 66 -10.38 -4.40 4.66
N PHE A 67 -9.17 -4.19 5.16
CA PHE A 67 -8.88 -3.06 6.03
C PHE A 67 -8.46 -1.80 5.26
N ASP A 68 -8.94 -0.66 5.76
CA ASP A 68 -8.62 0.67 5.24
C ASP A 68 -8.01 1.56 6.33
N VAL A 69 -7.12 2.46 5.92
CA VAL A 69 -6.42 3.40 6.80
C VAL A 69 -7.10 4.75 6.73
N ASP A 70 -7.61 5.22 7.86
CA ASP A 70 -8.11 6.59 7.98
C ASP A 70 -6.95 7.52 8.34
N PHE A 71 -6.44 8.24 7.34
CA PHE A 71 -5.35 9.19 7.53
C PHE A 71 -5.73 10.41 8.36
N SER A 72 -7.03 10.75 8.46
CA SER A 72 -7.51 11.91 9.21
C SER A 72 -7.40 11.67 10.72
N LEU A 73 -7.64 10.43 11.15
CA LEU A 73 -7.53 10.00 12.54
C LEU A 73 -6.13 9.48 12.90
N SER A 74 -5.25 9.31 11.90
CA SER A 74 -3.89 8.79 12.07
C SER A 74 -2.90 9.87 12.50
N ASN A 75 -1.99 9.54 13.41
CA ASN A 75 -0.88 10.42 13.78
C ASN A 75 0.41 9.98 13.07
N VAL A 76 0.68 10.61 11.94
CA VAL A 76 1.84 10.33 11.07
C VAL A 76 3.02 11.28 11.24
N LYS A 77 2.88 12.32 12.08
CA LYS A 77 3.87 13.39 12.27
C LYS A 77 4.95 13.07 13.31
N LEU A 78 4.84 11.92 13.97
CA LEU A 78 5.83 11.48 14.95
C LEU A 78 7.12 11.11 14.21
N ASP A 79 8.25 11.67 14.64
CA ASP A 79 9.59 11.28 14.14
C ASP A 79 9.95 9.82 14.46
N SER A 80 9.19 9.20 15.38
CA SER A 80 9.31 7.80 15.78
C SER A 80 8.27 6.91 15.08
N CYS A 81 7.68 5.94 15.80
CA CYS A 81 6.70 5.04 15.23
C CYS A 81 5.40 5.78 14.89
N LYS A 82 4.92 5.62 13.66
CA LYS A 82 3.69 6.25 13.17
C LYS A 82 2.47 5.49 13.70
N ILE A 83 1.40 6.22 14.01
CA ILE A 83 0.16 5.61 14.52
C ILE A 83 -0.89 5.72 13.43
N TYR A 84 -1.33 4.57 12.91
CA TYR A 84 -2.36 4.49 11.89
C TYR A 84 -3.66 3.99 12.48
N TYR A 85 -4.75 4.70 12.20
CA TYR A 85 -6.10 4.24 12.49
C TYR A 85 -6.56 3.36 11.32
N VAL A 86 -6.79 2.08 11.60
CA VAL A 86 -7.15 1.08 10.61
C VAL A 86 -8.49 0.48 10.97
N HIS A 87 -9.40 0.36 10.01
CA HIS A 87 -10.75 -0.10 10.28
C HIS A 87 -11.28 -1.02 9.17
N HIS A 88 -12.15 -1.93 9.58
CA HIS A 88 -12.95 -2.76 8.69
C HIS A 88 -14.26 -3.11 9.39
N LYS A 89 -15.39 -2.66 8.84
CA LYS A 89 -16.74 -2.88 9.41
C LYS A 89 -16.80 -2.46 10.90
N ARG A 90 -16.88 -3.44 11.81
CA ARG A 90 -16.96 -3.24 13.27
C ARG A 90 -15.60 -3.29 13.96
N GLU A 91 -14.55 -3.69 13.25
CA GLU A 91 -13.22 -3.80 13.82
C GLU A 91 -12.42 -2.52 13.58
N LYS A 92 -11.86 -1.97 14.65
CA LYS A 92 -11.08 -0.73 14.65
C LYS A 92 -9.80 -0.96 15.42
N PHE A 93 -8.67 -0.55 14.84
CA PHE A 93 -7.35 -0.72 15.44
C PHE A 93 -6.54 0.57 15.32
N ASN A 94 -5.84 0.91 16.39
CA ASN A 94 -4.69 1.80 16.34
C ASN A 94 -3.44 0.94 16.15
N VAL A 95 -2.83 1.02 14.97
CA VAL A 95 -1.62 0.30 14.62
C VAL A 95 -0.43 1.22 14.79
N ILE A 96 0.41 0.93 15.79
CA ILE A 96 1.70 1.61 15.96
C ILE A 96 2.70 0.92 15.06
N ASN A 97 3.05 1.59 13.97
CA ASN A 97 3.89 1.10 12.90
C ASN A 97 5.32 1.62 13.07
N CYS A 98 6.19 0.75 13.58
CA CYS A 98 7.64 1.00 13.71
C CYS A 98 8.39 0.35 12.53
N GLU A 99 9.72 0.51 12.47
CA GLU A 99 10.53 0.01 11.36
C GLU A 99 10.44 -1.52 11.18
N LYS A 100 10.49 -2.29 12.27
CA LYS A 100 10.53 -3.78 12.23
C LYS A 100 9.24 -4.46 12.72
N LYS A 101 8.40 -3.74 13.47
CA LYS A 101 7.22 -4.30 14.15
C LYS A 101 6.00 -3.39 14.02
N ALA A 102 4.83 -4.01 13.96
CA ALA A 102 3.54 -3.35 14.00
C ALA A 102 2.77 -3.83 15.24
N LEU A 103 2.45 -2.90 16.13
CA LEU A 103 1.69 -3.18 17.36
C LEU A 103 0.22 -2.84 17.12
N PHE A 104 -0.66 -3.83 17.27
CA PHE A 104 -2.10 -3.68 17.09
C PHE A 104 -2.77 -3.44 18.45
N LYS A 105 -3.43 -2.29 18.58
CA LYS A 105 -4.27 -1.94 19.73
C LYS A 105 -5.72 -1.83 19.26
N LYS A 106 -6.60 -2.71 19.75
CA LYS A 106 -8.02 -2.66 19.43
C LYS A 106 -8.66 -1.43 20.09
N ILE A 107 -9.54 -0.78 19.35
CA ILE A 107 -10.37 0.32 19.82
C ILE A 107 -11.78 -0.24 19.93
N ASN A 108 -12.38 -0.14 21.11
CA ASN A 108 -13.73 -0.64 21.38
C ASN A 108 -14.79 0.25 20.69
#